data_AF-A0ABD0NJF1-F1
#
_entry.id   AF-A0ABD0NJF1-F1
#
_cell.length_a   1.000
_cell.length_b   1.000
_cell.length_c   1.000
_cell.angle_alpha   90.00
_cell.angle_beta   90.00
_cell.angle_gamma   90.00
#
_symmetry.space_group_name_H-M   'P 1'
#
loop_
_entity.id
_entity.type
_entity.pdbx_description
1 polymer ?
#
loop_
_entity_poly.entity_id
_entity_poly.type
_entity_poly.pdbx_seq_one_letter_code
_entity_poly.pdbx_strand_id
1 'polypeptide(L)' 'HCGSIRQTATIIGMNKDCLRTGDKATVHFRFIKTPEYLHTDQRLVFREGRTKAVGTIIKVRGHTDMDTV' A
#
# COMPACT_ATOMS: atom_id res chain seq x y z
N HIS A 1 -0.19 6.09 -4.85
CA HIS A 1 -0.35 6.32 -6.30
C HIS A 1 -0.16 5.02 -7.06
N CYS A 2 -1.14 4.63 -7.88
CA CYS A 2 -1.06 3.48 -8.78
C CYS A 2 -1.77 3.88 -10.08
N GLY A 3 -1.03 4.06 -11.19
CA GLY A 3 -1.61 4.65 -12.40
C GLY A 3 -2.30 6.00 -12.14
N SER A 4 -3.61 6.08 -12.44
CA SER A 4 -4.45 7.26 -12.19
C SER A 4 -4.92 7.42 -10.74
N ILE A 5 -4.81 6.37 -9.91
CA ILE A 5 -5.31 6.35 -8.53
C ILE A 5 -4.43 7.22 -7.63
N ARG A 6 -5.04 8.20 -6.96
CA ARG A 6 -4.40 9.14 -6.02
C ARG A 6 -5.16 9.18 -4.69
N GLN A 7 -4.98 8.15 -3.88
CA GLN A 7 -5.65 8.01 -2.59
C GLN A 7 -4.66 7.77 -1.44
N THR A 8 -5.01 8.23 -0.25
CA THR A 8 -4.31 7.90 0.99
C THR A 8 -4.64 6.47 1.41
N ALA A 9 -3.63 5.77 1.90
CA ALA A 9 -3.77 4.42 2.43
C ALA A 9 -3.02 4.30 3.76
N THR A 10 -3.51 3.44 4.63
CA THR A 10 -2.87 3.08 5.89
C THR A 10 -2.06 1.80 5.71
N ILE A 11 -0.90 1.72 6.36
CA ILE A 11 -0.15 0.47 6.49
C ILE A 11 -0.79 -0.34 7.62
N ILE A 12 -1.33 -1.51 7.30
CA ILE A 12 -1.95 -2.42 8.28
C ILE A 12 -1.04 -3.59 8.64
N GLY A 13 0.10 -3.72 7.96
CA GLY A 13 1.12 -4.69 8.31
C GLY A 13 2.36 -4.55 7.42
N MET A 14 3.53 -4.84 7.99
CA MET A 14 4.81 -4.85 7.30
C MET A 14 5.69 -5.95 7.88
N ASN A 15 6.50 -6.60 7.05
CA ASN A 15 7.44 -7.64 7.50
C ASN A 15 8.77 -7.09 8.04
N LYS A 16 8.87 -5.78 8.22
CA LYS A 16 10.02 -5.07 8.79
C LYS A 16 9.49 -3.96 9.69
N ASP A 17 10.19 -3.70 10.78
CA ASP A 17 9.83 -2.62 11.72
C ASP A 17 10.12 -1.22 11.15
N CYS A 18 11.11 -1.11 10.26
CA CYS A 18 11.43 0.12 9.56
C CYS A 18 11.98 -0.12 8.15
N LEU A 19 11.88 0.90 7.29
CA LEU A 19 12.47 0.91 5.94
C LEU A 19 13.43 2.08 5.79
N ARG A 20 14.66 1.78 5.37
CA ARG A 20 15.68 2.75 4.95
C ARG A 20 15.90 2.68 3.45
N THR A 21 16.66 3.63 2.92
CA THR A 21 17.04 3.63 1.51
C THR A 21 17.76 2.32 1.16
N GLY A 22 17.28 1.63 0.12
CA GLY A 22 17.81 0.34 -0.32
C GLY A 22 17.05 -0.88 0.24
N ASP A 23 16.23 -0.69 1.27
CA ASP A 23 15.43 -1.78 1.81
C ASP A 23 14.31 -2.22 0.87
N LYS A 24 14.04 -3.53 0.91
CA LYS A 24 12.82 -4.14 0.37
C LYS A 24 12.00 -4.74 1.52
N ALA A 25 10.69 -4.62 1.40
CA ALA A 25 9.72 -5.19 2.33
C ALA A 25 8.41 -5.50 1.63
N THR A 26 7.64 -6.39 2.24
CA THR A 26 6.24 -6.63 1.90
C THR A 26 5.39 -5.78 2.84
N VAL A 27 4.56 -4.93 2.24
CA VAL A 27 3.71 -3.99 2.97
C VAL A 27 2.25 -4.24 2.58
N HIS A 28 1.38 -4.33 3.58
CA HIS A 28 -0.05 -4.46 3.39
C HIS A 28 -0.71 -3.10 3.59
N PHE A 29 -1.31 -2.59 2.52
CA PHE A 29 -2.00 -1.30 2.51
C PHE A 29 -3.51 -1.48 2.49
N ARG A 30 -4.21 -0.55 3.15
CA ARG A 30 -5.67 -0.39 3.07
C ARG A 30 -6.01 1.04 2.69
N PHE A 31 -6.83 1.22 1.65
CA PHE A 31 -7.34 2.56 1.30
C PHE A 31 -8.25 3.10 2.41
N ILE A 32 -8.15 4.40 2.66
CA ILE A 32 -8.90 5.05 3.76
C ILE A 32 -10.32 5.43 3.35
N LYS A 33 -10.52 5.98 2.15
CA LYS A 33 -11.82 6.55 1.75
C LYS A 33 -12.69 5.54 1.03
N THR A 34 -12.15 4.91 0.00
CA THR A 34 -12.93 4.02 -0.89
C THR A 34 -12.07 2.89 -1.42
N PRO A 35 -12.64 1.70 -1.65
CA PRO A 35 -11.96 0.64 -2.38
C PRO A 35 -11.65 1.11 -3.81
N GLU A 36 -10.51 0.68 -4.34
CA GLU A 36 -10.07 0.97 -5.70
C GLU A 36 -9.81 -0.34 -6.44
N TYR A 37 -10.02 -0.32 -7.74
CA TYR A 37 -9.73 -1.46 -8.59
C TYR A 37 -8.22 -1.54 -8.86
N LEU A 38 -7.60 -2.67 -8.51
CA LEU A 38 -6.16 -2.90 -8.62
C LEU A 38 -5.89 -4.23 -9.32
N HIS A 39 -4.76 -4.29 -10.03
CA HIS A 39 -4.23 -5.52 -10.58
C HIS A 39 -2.85 -5.82 -9.98
N THR A 40 -2.51 -7.11 -9.92
CA THR A 40 -1.13 -7.54 -9.65
C THR A 40 -0.20 -7.00 -10.73
N ASP A 41 1.08 -6.92 -10.41
CA ASP A 41 2.16 -6.46 -11.30
C ASP A 41 2.12 -4.96 -11.65
N GLN A 42 1.07 -4.24 -11.22
CA GLN A 42 1.03 -2.79 -11.33
C GLN A 42 2.05 -2.13 -10.41
N ARG A 43 2.67 -1.06 -10.91
CA ARG A 43 3.63 -0.25 -10.17
C ARG A 43 2.92 0.72 -9.23
N LEU A 44 3.29 0.66 -7.96
CA LEU A 44 2.80 1.52 -6.90
C LEU A 44 3.91 2.45 -6.42
N VAL A 45 3.55 3.70 -6.16
CA VAL A 45 4.39 4.66 -5.44
C VAL A 45 3.62 5.12 -4.21
N PHE A 46 4.19 4.91 -3.03
CA PHE A 46 3.69 5.52 -1.80
C PHE A 46 4.64 6.62 -1.33
N ARG A 47 4.05 7.62 -0.66
CA ARG A 47 4.73 8.82 -0.21
C ARG A 47 4.23 9.14 1.19
N GLU A 48 5.16 9.48 2.07
CA GLU A 48 4.89 9.97 3.41
C GLU A 48 5.90 11.09 3.70
N GLY A 49 5.43 12.34 3.68
CA GLY A 49 6.30 13.51 3.77
C GLY A 49 7.39 13.50 2.69
N ARG A 50 8.67 13.45 3.12
CA ARG A 50 9.85 13.38 2.24
C ARG A 50 10.21 11.97 1.81
N THR A 51 9.62 10.95 2.42
CA THR A 51 9.87 9.54 2.11
C THR A 51 9.08 9.16 0.87
N LYS A 52 9.76 8.50 -0.07
CA LYS A 52 9.15 7.91 -1.26
C LYS A 52 9.62 6.47 -1.35
N ALA A 53 8.68 5.58 -1.65
CA ALA A 53 8.99 4.21 -1.98
C ALA A 53 8.24 3.80 -3.24
N VAL A 54 8.85 2.87 -3.95
CA VAL A 54 8.33 2.31 -5.20
C VAL A 54 8.23 0.81 -5.01
N GLY A 55 7.10 0.23 -5.40
CA GLY A 55 6.87 -1.19 -5.33
C GLY A 55 5.97 -1.68 -6.45
N THR A 56 5.72 -2.99 -6.42
CA THR A 56 4.82 -3.68 -7.34
C THR A 56 3.74 -4.37 -6.51
N ILE A 57 2.50 -4.34 -6.99
CA ILE A 57 1.39 -5.03 -6.33
C ILE A 57 1.57 -6.54 -6.50
N ILE A 58 1.79 -7.26 -5.40
CA ILE A 58 1.96 -8.72 -5.41
C ILE A 58 0.67 -9.48 -5.08
N LYS A 59 -0.30 -8.82 -4.45
CA LYS A 59 -1.59 -9.42 -4.07
C LYS A 59 -2.64 -8.33 -3.86
N VAL A 60 -3.86 -8.57 -4.35
CA VAL A 60 -5.04 -7.75 -4.09
C VAL A 60 -5.96 -8.53 -3.15
N ARG A 61 -6.49 -7.86 -2.12
CA ARG A 61 -7.47 -8.45 -1.19
C ARG A 61 -8.78 -7.70 -1.31
N GLY A 62 -9.89 -8.42 -1.21
CA GLY A 62 -11.21 -7.81 -1.14
C GLY A 62 -11.36 -6.98 0.13
N HIS A 63 -12.26 -5.99 0.08
CA HIS A 63 -12.67 -5.28 1.28
C HIS A 63 -13.35 -6.28 2.21
N THR A 64 -12.86 -6.36 3.45
CA THR A 64 -13.49 -7.16 4.51
C THR A 64 -13.80 -6.17 5.62
N ASP A 65 -15.09 -6.03 5.93
CA ASP A 65 -15.57 -5.26 7.08
C ASP A 65 -15.22 -6.03 8.36
N MET A 66 -13.96 -6.03 8.74
CA MET A 66 -13.48 -6.52 10.04
C MET A 66 -12.65 -5.43 10.71
N ASP A 67 -13.28 -4.28 10.96
CA ASP A 67 -12.85 -3.31 11.96
C ASP A 67 -13.93 -3.19 13.07
N THR A 68 -14.55 -4.31 13.47
CA THR A 68 -15.38 -4.35 14.69
C THR A 68 -14.50 -4.76 15.86
N VAL A 69 -14.09 -3.77 16.66
CA VAL A 69 -13.78 -3.95 18.07
C VAL A 69 -14.61 -2.94 18.85
#